data_AF-A0AAD9QYY6-F1
#
_entry.id   AF-A0AAD9QYY6-F1
#
_cell.length_a   1.000
_cell.length_b   1.000
_cell.length_c   1.000
_cell.angle_alpha   90.00
_cell.angle_beta   90.00
_cell.angle_gamma   90.00
#
_symmetry.space_group_name_H-M   'P 1'
#
loop_
_entity.id
_entity.type
_entity.pdbx_description
1 polymer ?
#
loop_
_entity_poly.entity_id
_entity_poly.type
_entity_poly.pdbx_seq_one_letter_code
_entity_poly.pdbx_strand_id
1 'polypeptide(L)'
;MEWKPECDLPLLQEIIVSEPYQYKVSTRERGKIWEDITDRLNAIEAFAHRLGQKRAVRDRYALLSKKYKKKMTTEERASGISPEMSEIDKLLEQIIERFEESDWESGDKGEQGERSKTEDRKKAEEMRKLSMEKLGETLKRKGEEDGGATPRKRAKKRQRELDFDLKKEEMETRKRDQAQQLQMVQYMQQQQQQQQQQMQLQHQQQQQQQLQTQPLMTLIEKLSKN
;
A
#
# COMPACT_ATOMS: atom_id res chain seq x y z
N MET A 1 -29.70 3.97 18.66
CA MET A 1 -28.80 3.94 19.83
C MET A 1 -27.63 4.82 19.49
N GLU A 2 -27.53 5.99 20.14
CA GLU A 2 -26.51 7.00 19.82
C GLU A 2 -25.26 6.77 20.67
N TRP A 3 -24.15 6.42 20.01
CA TRP A 3 -22.87 6.26 20.68
C TRP A 3 -22.20 7.62 20.88
N LYS A 4 -21.93 7.99 22.14
CA LYS A 4 -21.29 9.25 22.47
C LYS A 4 -19.75 9.14 22.45
N PRO A 5 -19.02 10.20 22.05
CA PRO A 5 -17.55 10.19 22.10
C PRO A 5 -16.96 9.94 23.49
N GLU A 6 -17.66 10.36 24.55
CA GLU A 6 -17.30 10.13 25.95
C GLU A 6 -17.15 8.64 26.30
N CYS A 7 -17.83 7.78 25.54
CA CYS A 7 -17.81 6.33 25.70
C CYS A 7 -16.60 5.67 25.02
N ASP A 8 -15.82 6.40 24.22
CA ASP A 8 -14.70 5.83 23.46
C ASP A 8 -13.50 5.48 24.34
N LEU A 9 -13.14 6.37 25.27
CA LEU A 9 -12.01 6.14 26.19
C LEU A 9 -12.21 4.89 27.07
N PRO A 10 -13.32 4.77 27.84
CA PRO A 10 -13.60 3.57 28.63
C PRO A 10 -13.71 2.29 27.79
N LEU A 11 -14.23 2.37 26.56
CA LEU A 11 -14.23 1.23 25.65
C LEU A 11 -12.81 0.73 25.35
N LEU A 12 -11.91 1.64 24.98
CA LEU A 12 -10.55 1.27 24.59
C LEU A 12 -9.73 0.74 25.77
N GLN A 13 -9.89 1.36 26.94
CA GLN A 13 -9.28 0.86 28.18
C GLN A 13 -9.76 -0.56 28.51
N GLU A 14 -11.06 -0.81 28.41
CA GLU A 14 -11.63 -2.13 28.66
C GLU A 14 -11.13 -3.19 27.67
N ILE A 15 -10.94 -2.83 26.40
CA ILE A 15 -10.34 -3.71 25.38
C ILE A 15 -8.88 -4.04 25.74
N ILE A 16 -8.10 -3.08 26.24
CA ILE A 16 -6.72 -3.33 26.66
C ILE A 16 -6.70 -4.31 27.82
N VAL A 17 -7.51 -4.10 28.85
CA VAL A 17 -7.55 -4.96 30.05
C VAL A 17 -8.05 -6.36 29.72
N SER A 18 -9.00 -6.48 28.81
CA SER A 18 -9.63 -7.76 28.47
C SER A 18 -8.86 -8.59 27.44
N GLU A 19 -7.85 -7.99 26.81
CA GLU A 19 -6.93 -8.62 25.85
C GLU A 19 -7.59 -9.56 24.82
N PRO A 20 -8.68 -9.14 24.13
CA PRO A 20 -9.39 -9.99 23.16
C PRO A 20 -8.51 -10.42 21.97
N TYR A 21 -7.38 -9.74 21.77
CA TYR A 21 -6.36 -10.05 20.77
C TYR A 21 -5.53 -11.28 21.13
N GLN A 22 -5.46 -11.76 22.37
CA GLN A 22 -4.73 -13.00 22.68
C GLN A 22 -5.37 -14.26 22.07
N TYR A 23 -6.63 -14.14 21.65
CA TYR A 23 -7.41 -15.23 21.11
C TYR A 23 -7.55 -15.10 19.58
N LYS A 24 -7.39 -16.22 18.88
CA LYS A 24 -7.51 -16.28 17.42
C LYS A 24 -8.87 -15.75 16.95
N VAL A 25 -8.87 -15.11 15.77
CA VAL A 25 -10.09 -14.65 15.10
C VAL A 25 -11.09 -15.80 14.95
N SER A 26 -12.38 -15.50 15.11
CA SER A 26 -13.48 -16.48 14.99
C SER A 26 -13.51 -17.62 16.03
N THR A 27 -12.73 -17.52 17.11
CA THR A 27 -12.84 -18.42 18.25
C THR A 27 -14.02 -18.06 19.16
N ARG A 28 -14.55 -19.07 19.86
CA ARG A 28 -15.64 -18.88 20.83
C ARG A 28 -15.14 -18.07 22.03
N GLU A 29 -13.89 -18.26 22.41
CA GLU A 29 -13.17 -17.57 23.49
C GLU A 29 -13.10 -16.06 23.20
N ARG A 30 -12.60 -15.66 22.02
CA ARG A 30 -12.65 -14.25 21.61
C ARG A 30 -14.09 -13.74 21.57
N GLY A 31 -15.01 -14.59 21.09
CA GLY A 31 -16.45 -14.35 21.17
C GLY A 31 -16.90 -13.91 22.56
N LYS A 32 -16.54 -14.68 23.58
CA LYS A 32 -16.90 -14.49 24.98
C LYS A 32 -16.25 -13.26 25.59
N ILE A 33 -14.97 -12.99 25.32
CA ILE A 33 -14.30 -11.79 25.83
C ILE A 33 -15.04 -10.51 25.39
N TRP A 34 -15.49 -10.45 24.13
CA TRP A 34 -16.28 -9.32 23.65
C TRP A 34 -17.67 -9.23 24.30
N GLU A 35 -18.26 -10.34 24.72
CA GLU A 35 -19.50 -10.35 25.53
C GLU A 35 -19.20 -9.80 26.91
N ASP A 36 -18.16 -10.30 27.57
CA ASP A 36 -17.76 -9.87 28.90
C ASP A 36 -17.40 -8.36 28.93
N ILE A 37 -16.70 -7.85 27.91
CA ILE A 37 -16.46 -6.40 27.72
C ILE A 37 -17.79 -5.66 27.63
N THR A 38 -18.74 -6.17 26.84
CA THR A 38 -20.05 -5.53 26.66
C THR A 38 -20.83 -5.50 27.96
N ASP A 39 -20.82 -6.58 28.73
CA ASP A 39 -21.51 -6.69 30.00
C ASP A 39 -20.91 -5.76 31.06
N ARG A 40 -19.57 -5.69 31.15
CA ARG A 40 -18.87 -4.76 32.05
C ARG A 40 -19.12 -3.31 31.67
N LEU A 41 -19.06 -2.96 30.38
CA LEU A 41 -19.39 -1.62 29.94
C LEU A 41 -20.86 -1.30 30.24
N ASN A 42 -21.80 -2.21 30.00
CA ASN A 42 -23.21 -2.02 30.35
C ASN A 42 -23.46 -1.82 31.85
N ALA A 43 -22.62 -2.40 32.71
CA ALA A 43 -22.71 -2.24 34.16
C ALA A 43 -22.28 -0.83 34.63
N ILE A 44 -21.58 -0.07 33.80
CA ILE A 44 -21.21 1.32 34.08
C ILE A 44 -22.44 2.21 33.78
N GLU A 45 -22.83 3.07 34.72
CA GLU A 45 -24.00 3.95 34.59
C GLU A 45 -23.91 4.90 33.37
N ALA A 46 -22.69 5.30 32.99
CA ALA A 46 -22.40 6.06 31.76
C ALA A 46 -22.83 5.32 30.47
N PHE A 47 -23.10 4.03 30.55
CA PHE A 47 -23.44 3.15 29.44
C PHE A 47 -24.73 2.35 29.65
N ALA A 48 -25.23 2.29 30.89
CA ALA A 48 -26.50 1.68 31.24
C ALA A 48 -27.62 2.17 30.30
N HIS A 49 -28.33 1.23 29.69
CA HIS A 49 -29.39 1.43 28.67
C HIS A 49 -28.94 1.92 27.28
N ARG A 50 -27.63 2.13 27.03
CA ARG A 50 -27.10 2.69 25.77
C ARG A 50 -26.23 1.75 24.93
N LEU A 51 -25.87 0.58 25.43
CA LEU A 51 -24.88 -0.31 24.79
C LEU A 51 -25.42 -1.69 24.40
N GLY A 52 -26.75 -1.87 24.37
CA GLY A 52 -27.49 -3.14 24.43
C GLY A 52 -27.13 -4.30 23.49
N GLN A 53 -26.04 -4.27 22.73
CA GLN A 53 -25.54 -5.45 22.03
C GLN A 53 -24.01 -5.46 21.80
N LYS A 54 -23.42 -6.65 21.95
CA LYS A 54 -22.02 -7.01 21.61
C LYS A 54 -21.55 -6.47 20.26
N ARG A 55 -22.45 -6.44 19.28
CA ARG A 55 -22.17 -5.95 17.93
C ARG A 55 -21.86 -4.46 17.90
N ALA A 56 -22.54 -3.64 18.71
CA ALA A 56 -22.33 -2.20 18.75
C ALA A 56 -20.92 -1.84 19.27
N VAL A 57 -20.43 -2.55 20.29
CA VAL A 57 -19.09 -2.40 20.87
C VAL A 57 -18.02 -2.71 19.83
N ARG A 58 -18.16 -3.85 19.12
CA ARG A 58 -17.24 -4.25 18.04
C ARG A 58 -17.26 -3.28 16.86
N ASP A 59 -18.44 -2.87 16.41
CA ASP A 59 -18.61 -1.94 15.29
C ASP A 59 -18.04 -0.57 15.62
N ARG A 60 -18.17 -0.11 16.88
CA ARG A 60 -17.54 1.14 17.33
C ARG A 60 -16.03 1.04 17.28
N TYR A 61 -15.44 0.00 17.86
CA TYR A 61 -13.99 -0.20 17.80
C TYR A 61 -13.48 -0.26 16.34
N ALA A 62 -14.19 -0.96 15.46
CA ALA A 62 -13.87 -1.01 14.04
C ALA A 62 -13.93 0.38 13.37
N LEU A 63 -14.88 1.23 13.77
CA LEU A 63 -14.97 2.61 13.29
C LEU A 63 -13.79 3.47 13.79
N LEU A 64 -13.46 3.39 15.09
CA LEU A 64 -12.38 4.15 15.71
C LEU A 64 -11.02 3.79 15.11
N SER A 65 -10.72 2.48 15.02
CA SER A 65 -9.48 1.99 14.39
C SER A 65 -9.35 2.42 12.94
N LYS A 66 -10.44 2.38 12.15
CA LYS A 66 -10.44 2.86 10.76
C LYS A 66 -10.18 4.37 10.67
N LYS A 67 -10.78 5.17 11.57
CA LYS A 67 -10.55 6.62 11.61
C LYS A 67 -9.11 6.95 11.98
N TYR A 68 -8.55 6.27 12.99
CA TYR A 68 -7.17 6.43 13.42
C TYR A 68 -6.18 6.13 12.27
N LYS A 69 -6.30 4.95 11.64
CA LYS A 69 -5.43 4.58 10.50
C LYS A 69 -5.50 5.61 9.38
N LYS A 70 -6.70 6.10 9.05
CA LYS A 70 -6.88 7.14 8.02
C LYS A 70 -6.23 8.45 8.43
N LYS A 71 -6.35 8.87 9.69
CA LYS A 71 -5.72 10.08 10.24
C LYS A 71 -4.21 9.99 10.09
N MET A 72 -3.58 8.91 10.58
CA MET A 72 -2.13 8.71 10.50
C MET A 72 -1.61 8.71 9.05
N THR A 73 -2.22 7.95 8.13
CA THR A 73 -1.80 7.96 6.72
C THR A 73 -1.95 9.32 6.03
N THR A 74 -2.95 10.12 6.43
CA THR A 74 -3.17 11.46 5.85
C THR A 74 -2.17 12.47 6.39
N GLU A 75 -1.88 12.43 7.69
CA GLU A 75 -0.95 13.32 8.38
C GLU A 75 0.51 13.02 7.99
N GLU A 76 0.91 11.75 7.90
CA GLU A 76 2.21 11.34 7.35
C GLU A 76 2.43 11.87 5.93
N ARG A 77 1.40 11.77 5.07
CA ARG A 77 1.46 12.20 3.67
C ARG A 77 1.47 13.72 3.52
N ALA A 78 0.84 14.46 4.44
CA ALA A 78 0.68 15.91 4.34
C ALA A 78 1.81 16.69 5.03
N SER A 79 2.31 16.19 6.16
CA SER A 79 3.22 16.92 7.05
C SER A 79 4.64 16.35 7.02
N GLY A 80 4.83 15.05 6.74
CA GLY A 80 6.13 14.37 6.88
C GLY A 80 6.64 14.32 8.33
N ILE A 81 5.84 14.77 9.30
CA ILE A 81 6.12 14.81 10.73
C ILE A 81 4.97 14.10 11.46
N SER A 82 5.31 13.30 12.48
CA SER A 82 4.35 12.56 13.30
C SER A 82 3.37 13.51 14.01
N PRO A 83 2.06 13.29 13.92
CA PRO A 83 1.04 14.13 14.54
C PRO A 83 1.00 14.01 16.07
N GLU A 84 0.48 15.05 16.74
CA GLU A 84 0.27 15.01 18.19
C GLU A 84 -0.74 13.91 18.56
N MET A 85 -0.26 12.89 19.27
CA MET A 85 -1.06 11.73 19.66
C MET A 85 -1.88 12.04 20.91
N SER A 86 -3.21 12.09 20.75
CA SER A 86 -4.13 12.12 21.89
C SER A 86 -4.07 10.80 22.68
N GLU A 87 -4.58 10.79 23.91
CA GLU A 87 -4.65 9.57 24.72
C GLU A 87 -5.42 8.44 24.00
N ILE A 88 -6.54 8.79 23.36
CA ILE A 88 -7.32 7.85 22.55
C ILE A 88 -6.51 7.32 21.36
N ASP A 89 -5.71 8.18 20.72
CA ASP A 89 -4.84 7.78 19.60
C ASP A 89 -3.78 6.77 20.07
N LYS A 90 -3.16 6.97 21.23
CA LYS A 90 -2.18 6.02 21.82
C LYS A 90 -2.80 4.68 22.17
N LEU A 91 -4.00 4.69 22.76
CA LEU A 91 -4.71 3.44 23.06
C LEU A 91 -5.12 2.71 21.77
N LEU A 92 -5.55 3.45 20.74
CA LEU A 92 -5.88 2.86 19.44
C LEU A 92 -4.66 2.25 18.75
N GLU A 93 -3.52 2.93 18.77
CA GLU A 93 -2.25 2.40 18.26
C GLU A 93 -1.90 1.09 18.95
N GLN A 94 -1.82 1.09 20.28
CA GLN A 94 -1.49 -0.09 21.05
C GLN A 94 -2.44 -1.26 20.77
N ILE A 95 -3.75 -1.02 20.78
CA ILE A 95 -4.73 -2.08 20.52
C ILE A 95 -4.59 -2.62 19.09
N ILE A 96 -4.37 -1.76 18.11
CA ILE A 96 -4.19 -2.16 16.71
C ILE A 96 -2.94 -3.03 16.56
N GLU A 97 -1.80 -2.59 17.10
CA GLU A 97 -0.54 -3.34 17.09
C GLU A 97 -0.74 -4.72 17.71
N ARG A 98 -1.36 -4.81 18.88
CA ARG A 98 -1.64 -6.08 19.57
C ARG A 98 -2.51 -7.03 18.74
N PHE A 99 -3.52 -6.50 18.04
CA PHE A 99 -4.34 -7.32 17.13
C PHE A 99 -3.54 -7.78 15.91
N GLU A 100 -2.66 -6.94 15.36
CA GLU A 100 -1.85 -7.28 14.19
C GLU A 100 -0.76 -8.29 14.54
N GLU A 101 -0.10 -8.15 15.69
CA GLU A 101 0.85 -9.13 16.26
C GLU A 101 0.17 -10.50 16.40
N SER A 102 -0.99 -10.56 17.04
CA SER A 102 -1.69 -11.83 17.23
C SER A 102 -2.22 -12.43 15.93
N ASP A 103 -2.73 -11.61 15.00
CA ASP A 103 -3.20 -12.08 13.70
C ASP A 103 -2.02 -12.59 12.83
N TRP A 104 -0.82 -12.02 13.01
CA TRP A 104 0.44 -12.47 12.40
C TRP A 104 0.90 -13.81 12.99
N GLU A 105 0.97 -13.91 14.32
CA GLU A 105 1.34 -15.16 15.03
C GLU A 105 0.34 -16.29 14.79
N SER A 106 -0.95 -15.97 14.63
CA SER A 106 -2.02 -16.94 14.34
C SER A 106 -2.05 -17.41 12.88
N GLY A 107 -1.20 -16.85 12.01
CA GLY A 107 -1.09 -17.21 10.60
C GLY A 107 -2.24 -16.75 9.70
N ASP A 108 -3.16 -15.92 10.20
CA ASP A 108 -4.42 -15.57 9.52
C ASP A 108 -4.22 -14.46 8.46
N LYS A 109 -3.21 -13.59 8.65
CA LYS A 109 -2.98 -12.43 7.75
C LYS A 109 -1.68 -12.44 6.95
N GLY A 110 -0.76 -13.37 7.19
CA GLY A 110 0.51 -13.40 6.44
C GLY A 110 0.34 -13.86 4.98
N GLU A 111 -0.45 -14.91 4.74
CA GLU A 111 -0.63 -15.47 3.39
C GLU A 111 -2.10 -15.55 2.96
N GLN A 112 -3.02 -15.93 3.85
CA GLN A 112 -4.40 -16.25 3.44
C GLN A 112 -5.24 -15.01 3.11
N GLY A 113 -5.08 -13.91 3.88
CA GLY A 113 -5.76 -12.64 3.61
C GLY A 113 -5.28 -11.94 2.34
N GLU A 114 -4.00 -12.05 2.00
CA GLU A 114 -3.43 -11.49 0.77
C GLU A 114 -3.77 -12.36 -0.44
N ARG A 115 -3.75 -13.69 -0.27
CA ARG A 115 -4.22 -14.65 -1.28
C ARG A 115 -5.72 -14.53 -1.54
N SER A 116 -6.54 -14.30 -0.52
CA SER A 116 -7.99 -14.05 -0.67
C SER A 116 -8.28 -12.72 -1.36
N LYS A 117 -7.58 -11.63 -1.01
CA LYS A 117 -7.74 -10.33 -1.71
C LYS A 117 -7.28 -10.40 -3.17
N THR A 118 -6.21 -11.13 -3.45
CA THR A 118 -5.72 -11.33 -4.82
C THR A 118 -6.61 -12.27 -5.63
N GLU A 119 -7.14 -13.32 -5.00
CA GLU A 119 -8.16 -14.22 -5.59
C GLU A 119 -9.46 -13.46 -5.88
N ASP A 120 -9.98 -12.69 -4.94
CA ASP A 120 -11.22 -11.92 -5.13
C ASP A 120 -11.04 -10.83 -6.19
N ARG A 121 -9.88 -10.19 -6.22
CA ARG A 121 -9.53 -9.25 -7.29
C ARG A 121 -9.44 -9.96 -8.65
N LYS A 122 -8.80 -11.13 -8.72
CA LYS A 122 -8.75 -11.94 -9.95
C LYS A 122 -10.14 -12.37 -10.39
N LYS A 123 -10.98 -12.87 -9.49
CA LYS A 123 -12.37 -13.26 -9.77
C LYS A 123 -13.21 -12.07 -10.24
N ALA A 124 -13.02 -10.89 -9.65
CA ALA A 124 -13.69 -9.67 -10.09
C ALA A 124 -13.21 -9.22 -11.49
N GLU A 125 -11.90 -9.28 -11.74
CA GLU A 125 -11.32 -8.98 -13.06
C GLU A 125 -11.75 -10.00 -14.13
N GLU A 126 -11.84 -11.28 -13.78
CA GLU A 126 -12.35 -12.36 -14.65
C GLU A 126 -13.85 -12.20 -14.93
N MET A 127 -14.68 -11.93 -13.92
CA MET A 127 -16.11 -11.66 -14.11
C MET A 127 -16.33 -10.40 -14.97
N ARG A 128 -15.48 -9.38 -14.83
CA ARG A 128 -15.47 -8.21 -15.71
C ARG A 128 -15.09 -8.59 -17.13
N LYS A 129 -14.05 -9.40 -17.33
CA LYS A 129 -13.62 -9.88 -18.65
C LYS A 129 -14.69 -10.74 -19.32
N LEU A 130 -15.24 -11.73 -18.60
CA LEU A 130 -16.30 -12.62 -19.08
C LEU A 130 -17.55 -11.83 -19.48
N SER A 131 -17.89 -10.81 -18.69
CA SER A 131 -19.02 -9.91 -19.01
C SER A 131 -18.74 -9.08 -20.27
N MET A 132 -17.50 -8.62 -20.47
CA MET A 132 -17.10 -7.89 -21.67
C MET A 132 -17.05 -8.80 -22.92
N GLU A 133 -16.63 -10.06 -22.78
CA GLU A 133 -16.67 -11.06 -23.85
C GLU A 133 -18.11 -11.43 -24.22
N LYS A 134 -18.98 -11.69 -23.24
CA LYS A 134 -20.40 -12.02 -23.46
C LYS A 134 -21.19 -10.85 -24.07
N LEU A 135 -20.82 -9.61 -23.73
CA LEU A 135 -21.30 -8.41 -24.43
C LEU A 135 -20.83 -8.38 -25.89
N GLY A 136 -19.58 -8.76 -26.16
CA GLY A 136 -19.03 -8.91 -27.51
C GLY A 136 -19.73 -9.99 -28.34
N GLU A 137 -20.08 -11.13 -27.73
CA GLU A 137 -20.81 -12.22 -28.40
C GLU A 137 -22.27 -11.87 -28.68
N THR A 138 -22.94 -11.17 -27.77
CA THR A 138 -24.32 -10.69 -27.99
C THR A 138 -24.39 -9.56 -29.02
N LEU A 139 -23.34 -8.73 -29.14
CA LEU A 139 -23.18 -7.80 -30.24
C LEU A 139 -22.90 -8.49 -31.58
N LYS A 140 -22.13 -9.60 -31.60
CA LYS A 140 -21.94 -10.41 -32.81
C LYS A 140 -23.23 -11.12 -33.25
N ARG A 141 -24.10 -11.54 -32.33
CA ARG A 141 -25.41 -12.16 -32.65
C ARG A 141 -26.50 -11.16 -33.01
N LYS A 142 -26.44 -9.91 -32.54
CA LYS A 142 -27.37 -8.82 -32.92
C LYS A 142 -26.89 -7.99 -34.13
N GLY A 143 -25.90 -8.48 -34.89
CA GLY A 143 -25.49 -7.87 -36.14
C GLY A 143 -26.49 -8.08 -37.29
N GLU A 144 -27.38 -9.07 -37.18
CA GLU A 144 -28.29 -9.46 -38.26
C GLU A 144 -29.77 -9.15 -38.03
N GLU A 145 -30.20 -8.82 -36.80
CA GLU A 145 -31.60 -8.43 -36.59
C GLU A 145 -31.78 -7.24 -35.64
N ASP A 146 -32.54 -6.29 -36.17
CA ASP A 146 -33.33 -5.26 -35.51
C ASP A 146 -32.73 -3.85 -35.41
N GLY A 147 -33.17 -3.03 -36.37
CA GLY A 147 -32.99 -1.59 -36.41
C GLY A 147 -33.87 -0.91 -35.37
N GLY A 148 -33.25 -0.44 -34.28
CA GLY A 148 -33.98 0.32 -33.26
C GLY A 148 -33.07 1.04 -32.27
N ALA A 149 -32.19 1.95 -32.73
CA ALA A 149 -31.44 2.81 -31.83
C ALA A 149 -31.61 4.30 -32.21
N THR A 150 -32.26 5.05 -31.33
CA THR A 150 -32.46 6.50 -31.46
C THR A 150 -31.12 7.26 -31.55
N PRO A 151 -31.06 8.42 -32.23
CA PRO A 151 -29.81 9.12 -32.56
C PRO A 151 -28.90 9.39 -31.35
N ARG A 152 -29.50 9.69 -30.19
CA ARG A 152 -28.81 10.01 -28.93
C ARG A 152 -28.07 8.80 -28.32
N LYS A 153 -28.54 7.57 -28.55
CA LYS A 153 -27.86 6.35 -28.08
C LYS A 153 -26.66 5.99 -28.96
N ARG A 154 -26.75 6.23 -30.27
CA ARG A 154 -25.62 6.01 -31.22
C ARG A 154 -24.46 6.98 -30.96
N ALA A 155 -24.75 8.26 -30.69
CA ALA A 155 -23.72 9.27 -30.39
C ALA A 155 -22.93 8.94 -29.11
N LYS A 156 -23.62 8.56 -28.01
CA LYS A 156 -22.98 8.18 -26.75
C LYS A 156 -22.13 6.91 -26.85
N LYS A 157 -22.48 5.97 -27.75
CA LYS A 157 -21.68 4.77 -27.99
C LYS A 157 -20.36 5.09 -28.70
N ARG A 158 -20.42 5.90 -29.78
CA ARG A 158 -19.21 6.33 -30.52
C ARG A 158 -18.26 7.14 -29.65
N GLN A 159 -18.78 7.97 -28.74
CA GLN A 159 -17.93 8.76 -27.84
C GLN A 159 -17.22 7.89 -26.80
N ARG A 160 -17.87 6.84 -26.28
CA ARG A 160 -17.23 5.88 -25.36
C ARG A 160 -16.17 5.01 -26.04
N GLU A 161 -16.37 4.68 -27.31
CA GLU A 161 -15.38 3.95 -28.12
C GLU A 161 -14.15 4.85 -28.35
N LEU A 162 -14.35 6.12 -28.74
CA LEU A 162 -13.25 7.08 -28.88
C LEU A 162 -12.47 7.28 -27.57
N ASP A 163 -13.19 7.46 -26.45
CA ASP A 163 -12.57 7.64 -25.13
C ASP A 163 -11.76 6.41 -24.71
N PHE A 164 -12.23 5.20 -25.05
CA PHE A 164 -11.51 3.96 -24.78
C PHE A 164 -10.25 3.83 -25.63
N ASP A 165 -10.32 4.17 -26.91
CA ASP A 165 -9.18 4.13 -27.82
C ASP A 165 -8.12 5.17 -27.43
N LEU A 166 -8.54 6.40 -27.08
CA LEU A 166 -7.67 7.43 -26.51
C LEU A 166 -6.98 6.96 -25.22
N LYS A 167 -7.72 6.32 -24.31
CA LYS A 167 -7.15 5.78 -23.06
C LYS A 167 -6.12 4.68 -23.32
N LYS A 168 -6.36 3.85 -24.33
CA LYS A 168 -5.44 2.78 -24.73
C LYS A 168 -4.17 3.37 -25.35
N GLU A 169 -4.31 4.37 -26.21
CA GLU A 169 -3.18 5.07 -26.83
C GLU A 169 -2.32 5.80 -25.78
N GLU A 170 -2.95 6.48 -24.80
CA GLU A 170 -2.28 7.14 -23.67
C GLU A 170 -1.44 6.16 -22.82
N MET A 171 -1.96 4.94 -22.60
CA MET A 171 -1.24 3.91 -21.84
C MET A 171 -0.05 3.35 -22.63
N GLU A 172 -0.20 3.20 -23.95
CA GLU A 172 0.87 2.74 -24.83
C GLU A 172 1.98 3.79 -25.00
N THR A 173 1.64 5.07 -25.14
CA THR A 173 2.62 6.16 -25.18
C THR A 173 3.37 6.25 -23.85
N ARG A 174 2.67 6.20 -22.71
CA ARG A 174 3.31 6.19 -21.39
C ARG A 174 4.29 5.03 -21.21
N LYS A 175 3.95 3.83 -21.71
CA LYS A 175 4.88 2.67 -21.69
C LYS A 175 6.12 2.91 -22.55
N ARG A 176 5.95 3.50 -23.74
CA ARG A 176 7.07 3.86 -24.62
C ARG A 176 7.98 4.91 -23.97
N ASP A 177 7.40 5.93 -23.33
CA ASP A 177 8.15 6.97 -22.64
C ASP A 177 8.94 6.40 -21.46
N GLN A 178 8.34 5.50 -20.67
CA GLN A 178 9.05 4.79 -19.60
C GLN A 178 10.18 3.90 -20.14
N ALA A 179 9.96 3.20 -21.25
CA ALA A 179 11.00 2.40 -21.89
C ALA A 179 12.16 3.27 -22.41
N GLN A 180 11.86 4.42 -23.02
CA GLN A 180 12.86 5.39 -23.46
C GLN A 180 13.64 6.00 -22.28
N GLN A 181 12.97 6.34 -21.18
CA GLN A 181 13.64 6.82 -19.97
C GLN A 181 14.59 5.77 -19.40
N LEU A 182 14.16 4.51 -19.30
CA LEU A 182 15.00 3.42 -18.83
C LEU A 182 16.22 3.22 -19.75
N GLN A 183 16.01 3.27 -21.07
CA GLN A 183 17.10 3.16 -22.04
C GLN A 183 18.10 4.32 -21.89
N MET A 184 17.63 5.55 -21.70
CA MET A 184 18.48 6.71 -21.49
C MET A 184 19.28 6.60 -20.17
N VAL A 185 18.65 6.16 -19.08
CA VAL A 185 19.32 5.91 -17.80
C VAL A 185 20.39 4.85 -17.95
N GLN A 186 20.10 3.76 -18.66
CA GLN A 186 21.05 2.68 -18.91
C GLN A 186 22.26 3.15 -19.75
N TYR A 187 22.01 3.98 -20.77
CA TYR A 187 23.08 4.61 -21.56
C TYR A 187 23.96 5.53 -20.70
N MET A 188 23.35 6.37 -19.86
CA MET A 188 24.08 7.29 -18.97
C MET A 188 24.95 6.53 -17.96
N GLN A 189 24.43 5.43 -17.41
CA GLN A 189 25.17 4.54 -16.51
C GLN A 189 26.36 3.89 -17.23
N GLN A 190 26.17 3.42 -18.46
CA GLN A 190 27.26 2.85 -19.26
C GLN A 190 28.34 3.88 -19.56
N GLN A 191 27.96 5.12 -19.88
CA GLN A 191 28.91 6.21 -20.12
C GLN A 191 29.71 6.55 -18.86
N GLN A 192 29.06 6.59 -17.70
CA GLN A 192 29.72 6.84 -16.42
C GLN A 192 30.73 5.72 -16.08
N GLN A 193 30.38 4.44 -16.35
CA GLN A 193 31.30 3.33 -16.17
C GLN A 193 32.52 3.43 -17.10
N GLN A 194 32.33 3.81 -18.37
CA GLN A 194 33.45 4.02 -19.29
C GLN A 194 34.39 5.14 -18.82
N GLN A 195 33.85 6.27 -18.33
CA GLN A 195 34.67 7.35 -17.77
C GLN A 195 35.46 6.89 -16.54
N GLN A 196 34.84 6.13 -15.65
CA GLN A 196 35.54 5.57 -14.49
C GLN A 196 36.68 4.63 -14.91
N GLN A 197 36.46 3.76 -15.89
CA GLN A 197 37.50 2.88 -16.42
C GLN A 197 38.66 3.66 -17.04
N GLN A 198 38.39 4.71 -17.83
CA GLN A 198 39.45 5.56 -18.40
C GLN A 198 40.26 6.27 -17.31
N MET A 199 39.60 6.83 -16.30
CA MET A 199 40.27 7.42 -15.14
C MET A 199 41.17 6.42 -14.41
N GLN A 200 40.69 5.20 -14.22
CA GLN A 200 41.44 4.15 -13.53
C GLN A 200 42.68 3.72 -14.33
N LEU A 201 42.54 3.60 -15.66
CA LEU A 201 43.66 3.32 -16.56
C LEU A 201 44.69 4.46 -16.55
N GLN A 202 44.25 5.71 -16.60
CA GLN A 202 45.15 6.87 -16.57
C GLN A 202 45.90 6.96 -15.24
N HIS A 203 45.22 6.70 -14.11
CA HIS A 203 45.85 6.66 -12.79
C HIS A 203 46.90 5.54 -12.71
N GLN A 204 46.60 4.35 -13.22
CA GLN A 204 47.55 3.25 -13.25
C GLN A 204 48.79 3.57 -14.11
N GLN A 205 48.59 4.22 -15.26
CA GLN A 205 49.69 4.62 -16.14
C GLN A 205 50.58 5.69 -15.49
N GLN A 206 49.98 6.66 -14.80
CA GLN A 206 50.71 7.70 -14.06
C GLN A 206 51.51 7.09 -12.90
N GLN A 207 50.94 6.11 -12.20
CA GLN A 207 51.64 5.41 -11.12
C GLN A 207 52.85 4.60 -11.65
N GLN A 208 52.72 3.94 -12.81
CA GLN A 208 53.87 3.30 -13.46
C GLN A 208 54.95 4.29 -13.88
N GLN A 209 54.59 5.45 -14.45
CA GLN A 209 55.56 6.49 -14.80
C GLN A 209 56.29 7.03 -13.57
N GLN A 210 55.60 7.24 -12.44
CA GLN A 210 56.25 7.65 -11.19
C GLN A 210 57.24 6.61 -10.68
N LEU A 211 56.89 5.32 -10.73
CA LEU A 211 57.80 4.24 -10.33
C LEU A 211 59.04 4.15 -11.23
N GLN A 212 58.91 4.43 -12.54
CA GLN A 212 60.04 4.45 -13.47
C GLN A 212 60.93 5.70 -13.33
N THR A 213 60.35 6.85 -12.99
CA THR A 213 61.08 8.13 -12.92
C THR A 213 61.70 8.40 -11.55
N GLN A 214 61.18 7.83 -10.47
CA GLN A 214 61.77 7.90 -9.11
C GLN A 214 63.25 7.49 -9.03
N PRO A 215 63.68 6.32 -9.56
CA PRO A 215 65.09 5.91 -9.52
C PRO A 215 65.99 6.80 -10.40
N LEU A 216 65.47 7.30 -11.52
CA LEU A 216 66.20 8.23 -12.39
C LEU A 216 66.38 9.61 -11.74
N MET A 217 65.34 10.16 -11.12
CA MET A 217 65.39 11.43 -10.41
C MET A 217 66.33 11.36 -9.20
N THR A 218 66.27 10.29 -8.42
CA THR A 218 67.19 10.09 -7.28
C THR A 218 68.65 9.90 -7.71
N LEU A 219 68.91 9.35 -8.90
CA LEU A 219 70.26 9.26 -9.47
C LEU A 219 70.78 10.63 -9.92
N ILE A 220 69.95 11.43 -10.60
CA ILE A 220 70.27 12.81 -11.02
C ILE A 220 70.52 13.71 -9.80
N GLU A 221 69.71 13.58 -8.75
CA GLU A 221 69.87 14.36 -7.52
C GLU A 221 71.17 14.00 -6.76
N LYS A 222 71.60 12.74 -6.82
CA LYS A 222 72.90 12.30 -6.28
C LYS A 222 74.08 12.80 -7.11
N LEU A 223 73.93 12.89 -8.43
CA LEU A 223 74.96 13.42 -9.33
C LEU A 223 75.08 14.95 -9.25
N SER A 224 73.99 15.67 -8.94
CA SER A 224 73.96 17.12 -8.77
C SER A 224 74.49 17.62 -7.42
N LYS A 225 74.71 16.73 -6.44
CA LYS A 225 75.19 17.07 -5.09
C LYS A 225 76.69 16.78 -4.89
N ASN A 226 77.39 16.37 -5.95
CA ASN A 226 78.86 16.32 -6.04
C ASN A 226 79.35 17.48 -6.90
#